data_AF-A0AAC8TM95-F1
#
_entry.id   AF-A0AAC8TM95-F1
#
_cell.length_a   1.000
_cell.length_b   1.000
_cell.length_c   1.000
_cell.angle_alpha   90.00
_cell.angle_beta   90.00
_cell.angle_gamma   90.00
#
_symmetry.space_group_name_H-M   'P 1'
#
loop_
_entity.id
_entity.type
_entity.pdbx_description
1 polymer ?
#
loop_
_entity_poly.entity_id
_entity_poly.type
_entity_poly.pdbx_seq_one_letter_code
_entity_poly.pdbx_strand_id
1 'polypeptide(L)'
;MQQDEYDTKFQTGDKDSKLLKAAFEQVSDIRKFEIELYWKRATYFWALIAVAFAGYFSILASEHIPNKFFLSFIVSCIGLVFTFAWFIASRGSKYWQENWENHLDLLEDKITGPLYKTLLERPQHENIMDKLITGPLSISVSKVNQWVSIFIVFTWILLMIYSSYSSLNHLKLSSEQWLIFGVHLFILLFTLLSCFMMFSFGKTHKGKHSPIVVMRETKVQ
;
A
#
# COMPACT_ATOMS: atom_id res chain seq x y z
N MET A 1 -24.31 -7.68 -10.06
CA MET A 1 -24.78 -9.07 -9.89
C MET A 1 -25.65 -9.10 -8.66
N GLN A 2 -26.84 -9.70 -8.72
CA GLN A 2 -27.70 -9.91 -7.55
C GLN A 2 -27.23 -11.16 -6.79
N GLN A 3 -27.67 -11.32 -5.54
CA GLN A 3 -27.26 -12.45 -4.67
C GLN A 3 -27.68 -13.80 -5.28
N ASP A 4 -28.92 -13.94 -5.74
CA ASP A 4 -29.41 -15.19 -6.35
C ASP A 4 -28.60 -15.62 -7.58
N GLU A 5 -28.13 -14.64 -8.37
CA GLU A 5 -27.27 -14.89 -9.53
C GLU A 5 -25.87 -15.38 -9.09
N TYR A 6 -25.32 -14.84 -8.00
CA TYR A 6 -24.08 -15.31 -7.39
C TYR A 6 -24.24 -16.75 -6.90
N ASP A 7 -25.29 -17.00 -6.12
CA ASP A 7 -25.58 -18.29 -5.50
C ASP A 7 -25.77 -19.39 -6.54
N THR A 8 -26.45 -19.06 -7.64
CA THR A 8 -26.61 -19.97 -8.77
C THR A 8 -25.27 -20.28 -9.44
N LYS A 9 -24.40 -19.26 -9.65
CA LYS A 9 -23.09 -19.45 -10.30
C LYS A 9 -22.13 -20.30 -9.46
N PHE A 10 -22.17 -20.16 -8.14
CA PHE A 10 -21.29 -20.89 -7.23
C PHE A 10 -21.96 -22.09 -6.55
N GLN A 11 -23.22 -22.39 -6.89
CA GLN A 11 -23.99 -23.51 -6.36
C GLN A 11 -24.06 -23.53 -4.82
N THR A 12 -24.18 -22.35 -4.19
CA THR A 12 -24.11 -22.19 -2.73
C THR A 12 -25.23 -22.91 -1.98
N GLY A 13 -26.35 -23.23 -2.65
CA GLY A 13 -27.45 -24.00 -2.07
C GLY A 13 -27.16 -25.49 -1.88
N ASP A 14 -26.16 -26.05 -2.57
CA ASP A 14 -25.85 -27.48 -2.58
C ASP A 14 -24.58 -27.80 -1.78
N LYS A 15 -24.77 -28.42 -0.61
CA LYS A 15 -23.69 -28.89 0.28
C LYS A 15 -22.73 -29.88 -0.41
N ASP A 16 -23.22 -30.66 -1.36
CA ASP A 16 -22.43 -31.69 -2.02
C ASP A 16 -21.81 -31.21 -3.34
N SER A 17 -22.04 -29.95 -3.71
CA SER A 17 -21.44 -29.33 -4.87
C SER A 17 -19.91 -29.36 -4.77
N LYS A 18 -19.30 -30.04 -5.75
CA LYS A 18 -17.84 -30.04 -5.93
C LYS A 18 -17.33 -28.65 -6.31
N LEU A 19 -18.11 -27.88 -7.06
CA LEU A 19 -17.76 -26.52 -7.46
C LEU A 19 -17.68 -25.60 -6.24
N LEU A 20 -18.70 -25.65 -5.36
CA LEU A 20 -18.75 -24.86 -4.15
C LEU A 20 -17.54 -25.14 -3.24
N LYS A 21 -17.23 -26.42 -3.01
CA LYS A 21 -16.07 -26.84 -2.20
C LYS A 21 -14.75 -26.36 -2.79
N ALA A 22 -14.56 -26.53 -4.10
CA ALA A 22 -13.35 -26.08 -4.79
C ALA A 22 -13.21 -24.54 -4.78
N ALA A 23 -14.31 -23.81 -4.99
CA ALA A 23 -14.31 -22.35 -4.93
C ALA A 23 -13.96 -21.85 -3.52
N PHE A 24 -14.53 -22.47 -2.47
CA PHE A 24 -14.22 -22.11 -1.10
C PHE A 24 -12.77 -22.39 -0.72
N GLU A 25 -12.24 -23.56 -1.09
CA GLU A 25 -10.82 -23.91 -0.88
C GLU A 25 -9.91 -22.90 -1.58
N GLN A 26 -10.19 -22.61 -2.86
CA GLN A 26 -9.42 -21.64 -3.63
C GLN A 26 -9.47 -20.23 -3.03
N VAL A 27 -10.65 -19.74 -2.62
CA VAL A 27 -10.79 -18.41 -2.01
C VAL A 27 -10.06 -18.35 -0.66
N SER A 28 -10.16 -19.40 0.16
CA SER A 28 -9.44 -19.49 1.42
C SER A 28 -7.92 -19.41 1.23
N ASP A 29 -7.39 -20.12 0.23
CA ASP A 29 -5.97 -20.09 -0.12
C ASP A 29 -5.53 -18.74 -0.67
N ILE A 30 -6.31 -18.13 -1.57
CA ILE A 30 -6.00 -16.80 -2.11
C ILE A 30 -6.02 -15.75 -1.00
N ARG A 31 -6.96 -15.81 -0.07
CA ARG A 31 -7.01 -14.90 1.08
C ARG A 31 -5.72 -14.98 1.91
N LYS A 32 -5.30 -16.21 2.26
CA LYS A 32 -4.03 -16.43 2.98
C LYS A 32 -2.84 -15.87 2.21
N PHE A 33 -2.80 -16.12 0.90
CA PHE A 33 -1.75 -15.61 0.02
C PHE A 33 -1.72 -14.07 -0.04
N GLU A 34 -2.87 -13.40 -0.13
CA GLU A 34 -2.95 -11.92 -0.13
C GLU A 34 -2.54 -11.31 1.22
N ILE A 35 -2.80 -11.98 2.34
CA ILE A 35 -2.29 -11.56 3.66
C ILE A 35 -0.76 -11.64 3.67
N GLU A 36 -0.17 -12.72 3.16
CA GLU A 36 1.29 -12.85 3.11
C GLU A 36 1.93 -11.81 2.18
N LEU A 37 1.35 -11.62 0.99
CA LEU A 37 1.83 -10.63 0.03
C LEU A 37 1.72 -9.19 0.57
N TYR A 38 0.69 -8.88 1.36
CA TYR A 38 0.58 -7.59 2.02
C TYR A 38 1.82 -7.26 2.84
N TRP A 39 2.26 -8.20 3.68
CA TRP A 39 3.44 -8.02 4.52
C TRP A 39 4.73 -7.99 3.69
N LYS A 40 4.88 -8.87 2.70
CA LYS A 40 6.04 -8.87 1.79
C LYS A 40 6.21 -7.53 1.08
N ARG A 41 5.11 -6.98 0.53
CA ARG A 41 5.11 -5.65 -0.11
C ARG A 41 5.49 -4.55 0.89
N ALA A 42 4.95 -4.59 2.11
CA ALA A 42 5.29 -3.62 3.16
C ALA A 42 6.78 -3.65 3.52
N THR A 43 7.37 -4.84 3.68
CA THR A 43 8.80 -5.00 4.00
C THR A 43 9.70 -4.37 2.93
N TYR A 44 9.40 -4.59 1.65
CA TYR A 44 10.13 -3.97 0.54
C TYR A 44 10.13 -2.44 0.65
N PHE A 45 8.96 -1.83 0.87
CA PHE A 45 8.87 -0.37 1.01
C PHE A 45 9.57 0.15 2.26
N TRP A 46 9.45 -0.55 3.40
CA TRP A 46 10.15 -0.17 4.63
C TRP A 46 11.66 -0.16 4.46
N ALA A 47 12.23 -1.13 3.75
CA ALA A 47 13.67 -1.16 3.48
C ALA A 47 14.11 0.09 2.68
N LEU A 48 13.37 0.44 1.62
CA LEU A 48 13.67 1.64 0.82
C LEU A 48 13.51 2.94 1.62
N ILE A 49 12.45 3.05 2.43
CA ILE A 49 12.19 4.22 3.28
C ILE A 49 13.28 4.36 4.36
N ALA A 50 13.72 3.26 4.97
CA ALA A 50 14.79 3.27 5.96
C ALA A 50 16.12 3.73 5.35
N VAL A 51 16.47 3.22 4.16
CA VAL A 51 17.66 3.67 3.42
C VAL A 51 17.55 5.14 3.04
N ALA A 52 16.38 5.62 2.62
CA ALA A 52 16.15 7.03 2.32
C ALA A 52 16.34 7.90 3.57
N PHE A 53 15.81 7.52 4.73
CA PHE A 53 16.03 8.24 5.99
C PHE A 53 17.50 8.25 6.39
N ALA A 54 18.18 7.11 6.32
CA ALA A 54 19.60 7.01 6.60
C ALA A 54 20.40 7.96 5.69
N GLY A 55 20.16 7.90 4.37
CA GLY A 55 20.79 8.81 3.41
C GLY A 55 20.52 10.28 3.70
N TYR A 56 19.27 10.64 4.01
CA TYR A 56 18.88 12.01 4.33
C TYR A 56 19.67 12.55 5.54
N PHE A 57 19.70 11.80 6.65
CA PHE A 57 20.38 12.24 7.87
C PHE A 57 21.91 12.16 7.76
N SER A 58 22.47 11.18 7.04
CA SER A 58 23.91 11.11 6.77
C SER A 58 24.39 12.31 5.96
N ILE A 59 23.61 12.77 4.95
CA ILE A 59 23.94 13.97 4.18
C ILE A 59 23.91 15.21 5.08
N LEU A 60 22.89 15.37 5.92
CA LEU A 60 22.78 16.52 6.82
C LEU A 60 23.91 16.58 7.86
N ALA A 61 24.29 15.43 8.40
CA ALA A 61 25.34 15.29 9.40
C ALA A 61 26.75 15.56 8.84
N SER A 62 26.94 15.44 7.52
CA SER A 62 28.23 15.73 6.90
C SER A 62 28.50 17.23 6.81
N GLU A 63 29.71 17.63 7.20
CA GLU A 63 30.20 19.01 7.03
C GLU A 63 30.86 19.23 5.66
N HIS A 64 31.31 18.15 5.01
CA HIS A 64 32.13 18.23 3.79
C HIS A 64 31.33 18.09 2.49
N ILE A 65 30.02 17.85 2.56
CA ILE A 65 29.18 17.71 1.36
C ILE A 65 28.73 19.10 0.88
N PRO A 66 29.17 19.56 -0.30
CA PRO A 66 28.65 20.80 -0.88
C PRO A 66 27.18 20.62 -1.25
N ASN A 67 26.38 21.69 -1.11
CA ASN A 67 24.95 21.69 -1.42
C ASN A 67 24.15 20.60 -0.68
N LYS A 68 24.58 20.22 0.53
CA LYS A 68 23.94 19.13 1.29
C LYS A 68 22.43 19.28 1.44
N PHE A 69 21.90 20.50 1.63
CA PHE A 69 20.47 20.73 1.73
C PHE A 69 19.71 20.47 0.42
N PHE A 70 20.32 20.74 -0.73
CA PHE A 70 19.74 20.38 -2.03
C PHE A 70 19.70 18.86 -2.23
N LEU A 71 20.77 18.16 -1.85
CA LEU A 71 20.81 16.70 -1.91
C LEU A 71 19.82 16.07 -0.92
N SER A 72 19.71 16.60 0.30
CA SER A 72 18.69 16.22 1.28
C SER A 72 17.28 16.47 0.76
N PHE A 73 17.04 17.58 0.05
CA PHE A 73 15.77 17.84 -0.63
C PHE A 73 15.45 16.74 -1.66
N ILE A 74 16.40 16.38 -2.53
CA ILE A 74 16.20 15.27 -3.50
C ILE A 74 15.86 13.96 -2.77
N VAL A 75 16.61 13.60 -1.73
CA VAL A 75 16.36 12.37 -0.97
C VAL A 75 15.00 12.41 -0.28
N SER A 76 14.57 13.58 0.23
CA SER A 76 13.24 13.73 0.83
C SER A 76 12.11 13.56 -0.18
N CYS A 77 12.29 14.01 -1.43
CA CYS A 77 11.35 13.75 -2.52
C CYS A 77 11.27 12.25 -2.85
N ILE A 78 12.42 11.56 -2.91
CA ILE A 78 12.47 10.10 -3.13
C ILE A 78 11.75 9.36 -1.99
N GLY A 79 12.05 9.72 -0.74
CA GLY A 79 11.40 9.16 0.45
C GLY A 79 9.89 9.37 0.45
N LEU A 80 9.44 10.55 0.04
CA LEU A 80 8.02 10.87 -0.13
C LEU A 80 7.36 9.97 -1.18
N VAL A 81 7.98 9.80 -2.36
CA VAL A 81 7.46 8.93 -3.43
C VAL A 81 7.36 7.48 -2.96
N PHE A 82 8.40 6.93 -2.32
CA PHE A 82 8.37 5.56 -1.82
C PHE A 82 7.31 5.35 -0.74
N THR A 83 7.17 6.30 0.18
CA THR A 83 6.15 6.22 1.23
C THR A 83 4.74 6.36 0.67
N PHE A 84 4.54 7.24 -0.31
CA PHE A 84 3.24 7.38 -0.98
C PHE A 84 2.88 6.14 -1.78
N ALA A 85 3.84 5.57 -2.52
CA ALA A 85 3.65 4.30 -3.22
C ALA A 85 3.26 3.17 -2.25
N TRP A 86 3.92 3.10 -1.09
CA TRP A 86 3.59 2.16 -0.03
C TRP A 86 2.17 2.33 0.50
N PHE A 87 1.74 3.58 0.74
CA PHE A 87 0.37 3.88 1.17
C PHE A 87 -0.67 3.39 0.14
N ILE A 88 -0.47 3.71 -1.13
CA ILE A 88 -1.39 3.30 -2.21
C ILE A 88 -1.39 1.77 -2.38
N ALA A 89 -0.22 1.13 -2.37
CA ALA A 89 -0.10 -0.33 -2.45
C ALA A 89 -0.79 -1.03 -1.26
N SER A 90 -0.70 -0.44 -0.07
CA SER A 90 -1.39 -0.94 1.13
C SER A 90 -2.91 -0.84 1.01
N ARG A 91 -3.42 0.23 0.37
CA ARG A 91 -4.86 0.36 0.06
C ARG A 91 -5.31 -0.64 -1.01
N GLY A 92 -4.51 -0.83 -2.07
CA GLY A 92 -4.81 -1.81 -3.12
C GLY A 92 -4.82 -3.25 -2.60
N SER A 93 -3.86 -3.59 -1.73
CA SER A 93 -3.80 -4.91 -1.09
C SER A 93 -5.03 -5.15 -0.21
N LYS A 94 -5.43 -4.15 0.58
CA LYS A 94 -6.61 -4.23 1.43
C LYS A 94 -7.90 -4.42 0.61
N TYR A 95 -8.04 -3.71 -0.51
CA TYR A 95 -9.19 -3.86 -1.41
C TYR A 95 -9.36 -5.32 -1.89
N TRP A 96 -8.26 -5.98 -2.26
CA TRP A 96 -8.32 -7.37 -2.70
C TRP A 96 -8.54 -8.35 -1.55
N GLN A 97 -7.97 -8.10 -0.37
CA GLN A 97 -8.26 -8.90 0.83
C GLN A 97 -9.76 -8.87 1.16
N GLU A 98 -10.35 -7.67 1.24
CA GLU A 98 -11.79 -7.51 1.50
C GLU A 98 -12.64 -8.19 0.43
N ASN A 99 -12.23 -8.15 -0.85
CA ASN A 99 -12.92 -8.88 -1.92
C ASN A 99 -12.95 -10.39 -1.66
N TRP A 100 -11.82 -11.00 -1.29
CA TRP A 100 -11.74 -12.44 -1.05
C TRP A 100 -12.38 -12.85 0.27
N GLU A 101 -12.32 -12.02 1.30
CA GLU A 101 -13.08 -12.18 2.56
C GLU A 101 -14.58 -12.22 2.28
N ASN A 102 -15.10 -11.28 1.47
CA ASN A 102 -16.51 -11.29 1.08
C ASN A 102 -16.90 -12.55 0.29
N HIS A 103 -16.05 -13.02 -0.62
CA HIS A 103 -16.31 -14.28 -1.32
C HIS A 103 -16.38 -15.46 -0.36
N LEU A 104 -15.47 -15.51 0.60
CA LEU A 104 -15.43 -16.56 1.61
C LEU A 104 -16.72 -16.57 2.45
N ASP A 105 -17.14 -15.40 2.93
CA ASP A 105 -18.37 -15.21 3.70
C ASP A 105 -19.61 -15.69 2.94
N LEU A 106 -19.66 -15.48 1.62
CA LEU A 106 -20.78 -15.93 0.79
C LEU A 106 -20.77 -17.43 0.50
N LEU A 107 -19.62 -18.10 0.57
CA LEU A 107 -19.46 -19.50 0.19
C LEU A 107 -19.49 -20.46 1.40
N GLU A 108 -19.22 -19.99 2.61
CA GLU A 108 -18.92 -20.87 3.75
C GLU A 108 -20.11 -21.66 4.32
N ASP A 109 -21.33 -21.13 4.23
CA ASP A 109 -22.46 -21.58 5.08
C ASP A 109 -22.82 -23.05 4.93
N LYS A 110 -22.72 -23.61 3.70
CA LYS A 110 -23.01 -25.03 3.45
C LYS A 110 -21.80 -25.94 3.61
N ILE A 111 -20.60 -25.40 3.74
CA ILE A 111 -19.34 -26.16 3.83
C ILE A 111 -18.90 -26.27 5.28
N THR A 112 -18.66 -25.14 5.93
CA THR A 112 -18.13 -25.05 7.29
C THR A 112 -19.14 -24.46 8.27
N GLY A 113 -20.31 -24.06 7.81
CA GLY A 113 -21.19 -23.15 8.55
C GLY A 113 -20.62 -21.72 8.53
N PRO A 114 -21.18 -20.80 9.35
CA PRO A 114 -20.76 -19.40 9.40
C PRO A 114 -19.47 -19.21 10.21
N LEU A 115 -18.45 -20.02 9.96
CA LEU A 115 -17.23 -20.09 10.77
C LEU A 115 -16.46 -18.75 10.78
N TYR A 116 -16.29 -18.15 9.61
CA TYR A 116 -15.61 -16.87 9.44
C TYR A 116 -16.48 -15.68 9.85
N LYS A 117 -17.80 -15.78 9.65
CA LYS A 117 -18.77 -14.77 10.10
C LYS A 117 -19.02 -14.76 11.61
N THR A 118 -18.71 -15.85 12.32
CA THR A 118 -18.97 -15.97 13.75
C THR A 118 -17.80 -15.41 14.57
N LEU A 119 -18.04 -14.29 15.25
CA LEU A 119 -17.08 -13.65 16.16
C LEU A 119 -17.25 -14.17 17.59
N LEU A 120 -16.16 -14.66 18.18
CA LEU A 120 -16.09 -15.03 19.59
C LEU A 120 -15.24 -14.00 20.34
N GLU A 121 -15.90 -13.08 21.03
CA GLU A 121 -15.24 -11.97 21.73
C GLU A 121 -15.15 -12.21 23.25
N ARG A 122 -14.14 -11.59 23.88
CA ARG A 122 -13.99 -11.63 25.33
C ARG A 122 -15.14 -10.83 25.97
N PRO A 123 -15.86 -11.36 26.97
CA PRO A 123 -17.00 -10.68 27.57
C PRO A 123 -16.63 -9.41 28.34
N GLN A 124 -15.53 -9.42 29.10
CA GLN A 124 -15.01 -8.27 29.86
C GLN A 124 -13.49 -8.33 29.98
N HIS A 125 -12.85 -7.17 30.12
CA HIS A 125 -11.43 -7.08 30.49
C HIS A 125 -11.28 -7.27 31.99
N GLU A 126 -10.23 -7.97 32.42
CA GLU A 126 -10.02 -8.27 33.84
C GLU A 126 -9.80 -6.97 34.64
N ASN A 127 -8.84 -6.15 34.20
CA ASN A 127 -8.43 -4.92 34.87
C ASN A 127 -8.19 -3.78 33.87
N ILE A 128 -7.97 -2.55 34.37
CA ILE A 128 -7.65 -1.37 33.53
C ILE A 128 -6.38 -1.58 32.68
N MET A 129 -5.37 -2.25 33.24
CA MET A 129 -4.12 -2.56 32.54
C MET A 129 -4.35 -3.52 31.36
N ASP A 130 -5.20 -4.53 31.58
CA ASP A 130 -5.64 -5.44 30.52
C ASP A 130 -6.40 -4.67 29.44
N LYS A 131 -7.32 -3.79 29.81
CA LYS A 131 -8.08 -2.98 28.86
C LYS A 131 -7.22 -2.03 28.01
N LEU A 132 -6.13 -1.49 28.57
CA LEU A 132 -5.35 -0.44 27.90
C LEU A 132 -4.09 -0.93 27.18
N ILE A 133 -3.45 -2.01 27.66
CA ILE A 133 -2.12 -2.40 27.18
C ILE A 133 -2.08 -3.83 26.66
N THR A 134 -2.56 -4.81 27.43
CA THR A 134 -2.27 -6.23 27.16
C THR A 134 -3.44 -7.01 26.57
N GLY A 135 -4.66 -6.49 26.69
CA GLY A 135 -5.89 -7.14 26.23
C GLY A 135 -6.09 -7.02 24.71
N PRO A 136 -6.85 -7.94 24.12
CA PRO A 136 -7.13 -7.94 22.68
C PRO A 136 -8.08 -6.80 22.30
N LEU A 137 -7.87 -6.19 21.13
CA LEU A 137 -8.75 -5.19 20.54
C LEU A 137 -9.07 -5.55 19.09
N SER A 138 -10.29 -5.23 18.64
CA SER A 138 -10.76 -5.42 17.26
C SER A 138 -10.19 -4.36 16.30
N ILE A 139 -8.86 -4.27 16.24
CA ILE A 139 -8.13 -3.30 15.42
C ILE A 139 -7.71 -3.94 14.10
N SER A 140 -8.03 -3.26 13.00
CA SER A 140 -7.56 -3.65 11.67
C SER A 140 -6.09 -3.33 11.51
N VAL A 141 -5.25 -4.36 11.43
CA VAL A 141 -3.79 -4.23 11.26
C VAL A 141 -3.45 -3.44 10.00
N SER A 142 -4.20 -3.65 8.91
CA SER A 142 -3.99 -2.91 7.66
C SER A 142 -4.33 -1.41 7.77
N LYS A 143 -5.31 -1.02 8.59
CA LYS A 143 -5.60 0.39 8.88
C LYS A 143 -4.51 1.05 9.72
N VAL A 144 -3.96 0.35 10.71
CA VAL A 144 -2.83 0.86 11.52
C VAL A 144 -1.64 1.16 10.60
N ASN A 145 -1.32 0.24 9.70
CA ASN A 145 -0.21 0.41 8.78
C ASN A 145 -0.42 1.59 7.81
N GLN A 146 -1.67 1.82 7.36
CA GLN A 146 -2.02 2.99 6.55
C GLN A 146 -1.80 4.29 7.35
N TRP A 147 -2.18 4.34 8.63
CA TRP A 147 -1.92 5.50 9.49
C TRP A 147 -0.42 5.76 9.68
N VAL A 148 0.38 4.71 9.87
CA VAL A 148 1.85 4.84 9.93
C VAL A 148 2.40 5.44 8.63
N SER A 149 1.92 4.98 7.47
CA SER A 149 2.35 5.55 6.19
C SER A 149 1.96 7.01 6.02
N ILE A 150 0.78 7.44 6.49
CA ILE A 150 0.36 8.84 6.48
C ILE A 150 1.27 9.69 7.37
N PHE A 151 1.60 9.20 8.56
CA PHE A 151 2.55 9.85 9.46
C PHE A 151 3.91 10.06 8.79
N ILE A 152 4.46 9.02 8.16
CA ILE A 152 5.77 9.10 7.49
C ILE A 152 5.71 10.03 6.25
N VAL A 153 4.60 10.04 5.49
CA VAL A 153 4.39 11.01 4.40
C VAL A 153 4.47 12.43 4.94
N PHE A 154 3.80 12.71 6.07
CA PHE A 154 3.86 14.03 6.70
C PHE A 154 5.28 14.39 7.15
N THR A 155 6.02 13.44 7.74
CA THR A 155 7.43 13.63 8.08
C THR A 155 8.27 13.99 6.86
N TRP A 156 8.12 13.27 5.74
CA TRP A 156 8.84 13.58 4.50
C TRP A 156 8.51 14.96 3.95
N ILE A 157 7.25 15.39 4.02
CA ILE A 157 6.84 16.74 3.61
C ILE A 157 7.55 17.81 4.47
N LEU A 158 7.62 17.62 5.80
CA LEU A 158 8.34 18.55 6.68
C LEU A 158 9.83 18.61 6.36
N LEU A 159 10.48 17.45 6.15
CA LEU A 159 11.89 17.37 5.78
C LEU A 159 12.18 18.00 4.42
N MET A 160 11.27 17.81 3.46
CA MET A 160 11.33 18.43 2.13
C MET A 160 11.21 19.95 2.20
N ILE A 161 10.26 20.47 2.99
CA ILE A 161 10.12 21.93 3.21
C ILE A 161 11.38 22.49 3.87
N TYR A 162 11.86 21.85 4.94
CA TYR A 162 13.06 22.28 5.66
C TYR A 162 14.31 22.30 4.76
N SER A 163 14.52 21.23 4.00
CA SER A 163 15.67 21.11 3.09
C SER A 163 15.58 22.12 1.94
N SER A 164 14.40 22.29 1.34
CA SER A 164 14.20 23.27 0.29
C SER A 164 14.39 24.70 0.78
N TYR A 165 13.84 25.05 1.95
CA TYR A 165 14.04 26.36 2.57
C TYR A 165 15.52 26.61 2.83
N SER A 166 16.20 25.68 3.51
CA SER A 166 17.62 25.83 3.85
C SER A 166 18.51 25.91 2.61
N SER A 167 18.17 25.19 1.54
CA SER A 167 18.92 25.25 0.28
C SER A 167 18.74 26.58 -0.46
N LEU A 168 17.57 27.23 -0.33
CA LEU A 168 17.24 28.45 -1.08
C LEU A 168 17.51 29.74 -0.28
N ASN A 169 17.50 29.70 1.06
CA ASN A 169 17.57 30.89 1.92
C ASN A 169 18.87 31.70 1.76
N HIS A 170 19.94 31.09 1.27
CA HIS A 170 21.22 31.77 1.05
C HIS A 170 21.39 32.35 -0.37
N LEU A 171 20.39 32.16 -1.25
CA LEU A 171 20.43 32.63 -2.63
C LEU A 171 19.98 34.09 -2.74
N LYS A 172 20.75 34.91 -3.46
CA LYS A 172 20.41 36.29 -3.86
C LYS A 172 19.78 36.28 -5.26
N LEU A 173 18.77 37.10 -5.51
CA LEU A 173 18.14 37.24 -6.84
C LEU A 173 19.14 37.76 -7.89
N SER A 174 19.85 36.82 -8.53
CA SER A 174 20.79 37.03 -9.64
C SER A 174 20.47 36.02 -10.75
N SER A 175 20.87 36.32 -11.99
CA SER A 175 20.45 35.56 -13.18
C SER A 175 20.87 34.09 -13.18
N GLU A 176 22.04 33.74 -12.61
CA GLU A 176 22.51 32.35 -12.48
C GLU A 176 21.72 31.54 -11.44
N GLN A 177 21.13 32.21 -10.43
CA GLN A 177 20.44 31.54 -9.33
C GLN A 177 18.98 31.19 -9.67
N TRP A 178 18.40 31.79 -10.73
CA TRP A 178 17.10 31.38 -11.27
C TRP A 178 17.06 29.93 -11.76
N LEU A 179 18.18 29.43 -12.30
CA LEU A 179 18.30 28.04 -12.71
C LEU A 179 18.14 27.08 -11.52
N ILE A 180 18.70 27.44 -10.36
CA ILE A 180 18.60 26.64 -9.12
C ILE A 180 17.14 26.57 -8.65
N PHE A 181 16.42 27.70 -8.63
CA PHE A 181 14.99 27.72 -8.33
C PHE A 181 14.18 26.86 -9.32
N GLY A 182 14.50 26.96 -10.62
CA GLY A 182 13.87 26.15 -11.67
C GLY A 182 14.05 24.66 -11.46
N VAL A 183 15.25 24.21 -11.06
CA VAL A 183 15.54 22.80 -10.76
C VAL A 183 14.76 22.31 -9.53
N HIS A 184 14.68 23.10 -8.46
CA HIS A 184 13.87 22.74 -7.28
C HIS A 184 12.39 22.57 -7.64
N LEU A 185 11.85 23.54 -8.40
CA LEU A 185 10.46 23.51 -8.84
C LEU A 185 10.20 22.29 -9.74
N PHE A 186 11.10 22.00 -10.68
CA PHE A 186 10.99 20.83 -11.54
C PHE A 186 10.93 19.52 -10.75
N ILE A 187 11.85 19.33 -9.79
CA ILE A 187 11.89 18.13 -8.94
C ILE A 187 10.61 18.00 -8.10
N LEU A 188 10.13 19.12 -7.54
CA LEU A 188 8.88 19.13 -6.78
C LEU A 188 7.68 18.74 -7.66
N LEU A 189 7.56 19.35 -8.85
CA LEU A 189 6.48 19.04 -9.79
C LEU A 189 6.56 17.58 -10.27
N PHE A 190 7.75 17.07 -10.56
CA PHE A 190 7.96 15.68 -10.95
C PHE A 190 7.56 14.70 -9.82
N THR A 191 7.87 15.06 -8.57
CA THR A 191 7.48 14.30 -7.38
C THR A 191 5.95 14.26 -7.23
N LEU A 192 5.29 15.41 -7.33
CA LEU A 192 3.83 15.51 -7.26
C LEU A 192 3.15 14.78 -8.42
N LEU A 193 3.69 14.92 -9.63
CA LEU A 193 3.21 14.20 -10.82
C LEU A 193 3.33 12.69 -10.63
N SER A 194 4.44 12.20 -10.08
CA SER A 194 4.63 10.77 -9.81
C SER A 194 3.58 10.24 -8.84
N CYS A 195 3.34 10.95 -7.72
CA CYS A 195 2.28 10.60 -6.78
C CYS A 195 0.88 10.64 -7.44
N PHE A 196 0.61 11.67 -8.25
CA PHE A 196 -0.65 11.77 -8.99
C PHE A 196 -0.84 10.61 -9.97
N MET A 197 0.18 10.25 -10.74
CA MET A 197 0.13 9.13 -11.69
C MET A 197 -0.14 7.82 -10.96
N MET A 198 0.53 7.56 -9.83
CA MET A 198 0.28 6.35 -9.01
C MET A 198 -1.17 6.28 -8.54
N PHE A 199 -1.76 7.40 -8.10
CA PHE A 199 -3.14 7.44 -7.63
C PHE A 199 -4.17 7.31 -8.77
N SER A 200 -3.94 8.00 -9.88
CA SER A 200 -4.91 8.12 -10.97
C SER A 200 -4.85 6.93 -11.93
N PHE A 201 -3.64 6.53 -12.35
CA PHE A 201 -3.41 5.47 -13.33
C PHE A 201 -3.14 4.10 -12.69
N GLY A 202 -2.89 4.03 -11.38
CA GLY A 202 -2.73 2.77 -10.65
C GLY A 202 -4.03 2.02 -10.36
N LYS A 203 -5.19 2.50 -10.85
CA LYS A 203 -6.50 1.89 -10.56
C LYS A 203 -6.68 0.59 -11.35
N THR A 204 -7.15 -0.45 -10.67
CA THR A 204 -7.49 -1.74 -11.28
C THR A 204 -8.67 -1.63 -12.25
N HIS A 205 -8.53 -2.24 -13.43
CA HIS A 205 -9.61 -2.38 -14.40
C HIS A 205 -10.68 -3.37 -13.91
N LYS A 206 -11.96 -2.98 -13.96
CA LYS A 206 -13.10 -3.81 -13.52
C LYS A 206 -14.09 -4.13 -14.64
N GLY A 207 -13.90 -3.54 -15.82
CA GLY A 207 -14.81 -3.70 -16.95
C GLY A 207 -14.49 -4.92 -17.80
N LYS A 208 -15.22 -5.05 -18.92
CA LYS A 208 -14.92 -6.05 -19.94
C LYS A 208 -13.47 -5.89 -20.42
N HIS A 209 -12.78 -7.01 -20.61
CA HIS A 209 -11.45 -7.05 -21.19
C HIS A 209 -11.51 -7.98 -22.41
N SER A 210 -11.01 -7.51 -23.55
CA SER A 210 -10.99 -8.26 -24.81
C SER A 210 -9.53 -8.57 -25.14
N PRO A 211 -9.01 -9.75 -24.78
CA PRO A 211 -7.63 -10.09 -25.04
C PRO A 211 -7.42 -10.29 -26.55
N ILE A 212 -6.26 -9.84 -27.05
CA ILE A 212 -5.80 -10.16 -28.41
C ILE A 212 -5.00 -11.46 -28.32
N VAL A 213 -5.41 -12.47 -29.10
CA VAL A 213 -4.69 -13.75 -29.18
C VAL A 213 -3.63 -13.65 -30.27
N VAL A 214 -2.38 -13.92 -29.89
CA VAL A 214 -1.24 -13.98 -30.81
C VAL A 214 -0.57 -15.34 -30.66
N MET A 215 -0.44 -16.09 -31.75
CA MET A 215 0.25 -17.38 -31.79
C MET A 215 1.68 -17.17 -32.27
N ARG A 216 2.69 -17.65 -31.51
CA ARG A 216 4.10 -17.65 -31.95
C ARG A 216 4.37 -18.90 -32.78
N GLU A 217 5.08 -18.76 -33.89
CA GLU A 217 5.63 -19.93 -34.61
C GLU A 217 6.81 -20.50 -33.84
N THR A 218 6.85 -21.81 -33.65
CA THR A 218 8.00 -22.53 -33.08
C THR A 218 8.29 -23.71 -33.99
N LYS A 219 9.49 -23.75 -34.58
CA LYS A 219 9.97 -24.89 -35.36
C LYS A 219 10.83 -25.78 -34.46
N VAL A 220 10.53 -27.08 -34.43
CA VAL A 220 11.40 -28.09 -33.82
C VAL A 220 12.40 -28.52 -34.89
N GLN A 221 13.70 -28.44 -34.58
CA GLN A 221 14.79 -28.91 -35.45
C GLN A 221 15.05 -30.40 -35.23
#